data_AF-A0A939VZR5-F1
#
_entry.id   AF-A0A939VZR5-F1
#
_cell.length_a   1.000
_cell.length_b   1.000
_cell.length_c   1.000
_cell.angle_alpha   90.00
_cell.angle_beta   90.00
_cell.angle_gamma   90.00
#
_symmetry.space_group_name_H-M   'P 1'
#
loop_
_entity.id
_entity.type
_entity.pdbx_description
1 polymer ?
#
loop_
_entity_poly.entity_id
_entity_poly.type
_entity_poly.pdbx_seq_one_letter_code
_entity_poly.pdbx_strand_id
1 'polypeptide(L)'
;NLAKEYHRSVILYGNAAYYSRFGFRPAAEFGITDAWGEECPAILVCPMGTVDSGAFDEGKVYQTTPEEVCAFDLNFPHRQKHLDSRQIFWVQPCPPPKDPLLKESWDLRNRASRFLKGSGILEAWEGIGGKIRSVGSYRNNLMMRNKDIDLHIYTETLDVSRAMEAVNALLTSPKTRRLTYINGANTDEHCLEWHLEMEDDHGELWTADMIQILAGSRLDGFFEDTAEAIIRALTPESRKRILELKASAPADLKICGVEFYCAVLSGHVTTWEEFLQWRRNNPPESLISWRP
;
A
#
# COMPACT_ATOMS: atom_id res chain seq x y z
N ASN A 1 1.14 30.74 -28.51
CA ASN A 1 2.11 29.64 -28.73
C ASN A 1 3.54 30.17 -28.46
N LEU A 2 3.75 30.81 -27.31
CA LEU A 2 5.00 31.53 -26.97
C LEU A 2 6.21 30.58 -26.82
N ALA A 3 5.99 29.35 -26.33
CA ALA A 3 7.07 28.38 -26.16
C ALA A 3 7.79 28.01 -27.48
N LYS A 4 7.06 28.03 -28.61
CA LYS A 4 7.64 27.73 -29.94
C LYS A 4 8.53 28.85 -30.48
N GLU A 5 8.37 30.08 -30.00
CA GLU A 5 9.19 31.22 -30.44
C GLU A 5 10.57 31.24 -29.75
N TYR A 6 10.71 30.63 -28.56
CA TYR A 6 11.91 30.77 -27.73
C TYR A 6 12.59 29.44 -27.38
N HIS A 7 11.93 28.30 -27.52
CA HIS A 7 12.47 27.00 -27.10
C HIS A 7 12.37 25.95 -28.21
N ARG A 8 13.41 25.11 -28.33
CA ARG A 8 13.49 24.03 -29.33
C ARG A 8 12.79 22.74 -28.88
N SER A 9 12.65 22.55 -27.58
CA SER A 9 11.98 21.41 -26.96
C SER A 9 11.46 21.79 -25.57
N VAL A 10 10.51 21.00 -25.06
CA VAL A 10 10.11 21.00 -23.65
C VAL A 10 10.47 19.66 -23.06
N ILE A 11 11.14 19.66 -21.90
CA ILE A 11 11.47 18.46 -21.13
C ILE A 11 10.70 18.53 -19.80
N LEU A 12 10.13 17.41 -19.36
CA LEU A 12 9.47 17.30 -18.07
C LEU A 12 9.58 15.89 -17.47
N TYR A 13 9.29 15.78 -16.18
CA TYR A 13 9.02 14.51 -15.52
C TYR A 13 7.52 14.21 -15.51
N GLY A 14 7.12 13.01 -15.93
CA GLY A 14 5.72 12.65 -15.97
C GLY A 14 5.43 11.20 -16.38
N ASN A 15 4.15 10.84 -16.30
CA ASN A 15 3.69 9.54 -16.76
C ASN A 15 3.52 9.54 -18.30
N ALA A 16 4.31 8.71 -18.98
CA ALA A 16 4.29 8.58 -20.45
C ALA A 16 2.88 8.26 -21.01
N ALA A 17 2.07 7.46 -20.30
CA ALA A 17 0.72 7.10 -20.74
C ALA A 17 -0.26 8.30 -20.73
N TYR A 18 0.03 9.30 -19.91
CA TYR A 18 -0.75 10.55 -19.87
C TYR A 18 -0.23 11.56 -20.88
N TYR A 19 1.07 11.83 -20.87
CA TYR A 19 1.66 12.95 -21.62
C TYR A 19 1.87 12.68 -23.11
N SER A 20 1.91 11.41 -23.54
CA SER A 20 1.96 11.05 -24.98
C SER A 20 0.80 11.63 -25.79
N ARG A 21 -0.35 11.87 -25.15
CA ARG A 21 -1.53 12.52 -25.76
C ARG A 21 -1.26 13.97 -26.19
N PHE A 22 -0.22 14.59 -25.64
CA PHE A 22 0.16 15.98 -25.91
C PHE A 22 1.46 16.10 -26.73
N GLY A 23 1.92 15.00 -27.35
CA GLY A 23 3.11 14.98 -28.20
C GLY A 23 4.44 14.77 -27.47
N PHE A 24 4.40 14.44 -26.17
CA PHE A 24 5.58 14.06 -25.42
C PHE A 24 5.99 12.61 -25.72
N ARG A 25 7.30 12.38 -25.83
CA ARG A 25 7.92 11.08 -26.10
C ARG A 25 9.02 10.79 -25.07
N PRO A 26 9.33 9.52 -24.77
CA PRO A 26 10.45 9.17 -23.89
C PRO A 26 11.76 9.85 -24.30
N ALA A 27 12.46 10.41 -23.32
CA ALA A 27 13.72 11.14 -23.54
C ALA A 27 14.85 10.25 -24.11
N ALA A 28 14.82 8.96 -23.78
CA ALA A 28 15.74 7.96 -24.33
C ALA A 28 15.74 7.92 -25.87
N GLU A 29 14.61 8.22 -26.52
CA GLU A 29 14.51 8.28 -27.99
C GLU A 29 15.36 9.41 -28.61
N PHE A 30 15.74 10.41 -27.80
CA PHE A 30 16.56 11.54 -28.20
C PHE A 30 17.98 11.46 -27.64
N GLY A 31 18.36 10.34 -27.02
CA GLY A 31 19.66 10.17 -26.36
C GLY A 31 19.82 11.07 -25.13
N ILE A 32 18.71 11.38 -24.44
CA ILE A 32 18.72 12.14 -23.19
C ILE A 32 18.62 11.16 -22.02
N THR A 33 19.55 11.30 -21.08
CA THR A 33 19.59 10.54 -19.81
C THR A 33 19.22 11.45 -18.64
N ASP A 34 19.06 10.89 -17.45
CA ASP A 34 19.04 11.68 -16.23
C ASP A 34 20.43 12.25 -15.88
N ALA A 35 20.50 12.97 -14.76
CA ALA A 35 21.73 13.59 -14.25
C ALA A 35 22.85 12.57 -13.91
N TRP A 36 22.52 11.28 -13.75
CA TRP A 36 23.48 10.21 -13.46
C TRP A 36 23.87 9.41 -14.71
N GLY A 37 23.32 9.74 -15.88
CA GLY A 37 23.60 9.03 -17.12
C GLY A 37 22.73 7.79 -17.34
N GLU A 38 21.68 7.60 -16.54
CA GLU A 38 20.76 6.47 -16.68
C GLU A 38 19.52 6.85 -17.51
N GLU A 39 18.93 5.85 -18.18
CA GLU A 39 17.65 6.04 -18.87
C GLU A 39 16.53 6.15 -17.85
N CYS A 40 15.84 7.30 -17.83
CA CYS A 40 14.71 7.53 -16.94
C CYS A 40 13.40 7.57 -17.73
N PRO A 41 12.50 6.57 -17.58
CA PRO A 41 11.22 6.51 -18.30
C PRO A 41 10.26 7.67 -17.98
N ALA A 42 10.50 8.38 -16.87
CA ALA A 42 9.71 9.53 -16.47
C ALA A 42 10.12 10.83 -17.18
N ILE A 43 11.32 10.91 -17.76
CA ILE A 43 11.75 12.09 -18.52
C ILE A 43 11.13 12.01 -19.91
N LEU A 44 10.34 13.02 -20.26
CA LEU A 44 9.63 13.10 -21.52
C LEU A 44 9.97 14.39 -22.25
N VAL A 45 10.08 14.30 -23.58
CA VAL A 45 10.43 15.41 -24.47
C VAL A 45 9.29 15.67 -25.44
N CYS A 46 8.85 16.91 -25.52
CA CYS A 46 8.00 17.40 -26.61
C CYS A 46 8.87 18.20 -27.59
N PRO A 47 9.23 17.63 -28.77
CA PRO A 47 10.08 18.31 -29.74
C PRO A 47 9.29 19.41 -30.46
N MET A 48 9.85 20.61 -30.51
CA MET A 48 9.35 21.74 -31.33
C MET A 48 10.35 22.11 -32.44
N GLY A 49 11.54 21.52 -32.42
CA GLY A 49 12.65 21.64 -33.37
C GLY A 49 13.71 20.56 -33.08
N THR A 50 14.98 20.84 -33.35
CA THR A 50 16.09 19.92 -33.02
C THR A 50 16.20 19.73 -31.51
N VAL A 51 16.33 18.46 -31.09
CA VAL A 51 16.52 18.07 -29.68
C VAL A 51 17.99 17.68 -29.50
N ASP A 52 18.65 18.32 -28.53
CA ASP A 52 20.02 17.99 -28.16
C ASP A 52 20.05 16.72 -27.29
N SER A 53 21.09 15.90 -27.43
CA SER A 53 21.32 14.71 -26.59
C SER A 53 22.25 15.03 -25.41
N GLY A 54 22.20 14.22 -24.35
CA GLY A 54 23.05 14.38 -23.16
C GLY A 54 22.31 14.16 -21.84
N ALA A 55 22.96 14.48 -20.72
CA ALA A 55 22.35 14.36 -19.40
C ALA A 55 21.44 15.56 -19.09
N PHE A 56 20.21 15.28 -18.67
CA PHE A 56 19.29 16.29 -18.17
C PHE A 56 19.61 16.63 -16.71
N ASP A 57 20.25 17.78 -16.52
CA ASP A 57 20.48 18.37 -15.19
C ASP A 57 19.31 19.30 -14.85
N GLU A 58 18.55 18.95 -13.82
CA GLU A 58 17.42 19.75 -13.30
C GLU A 58 17.88 21.09 -12.72
N GLY A 59 19.18 21.22 -12.46
CA GLY A 59 19.83 22.40 -11.93
C GLY A 59 19.95 22.37 -10.41
N LYS A 60 20.79 23.27 -9.89
CA LYS A 60 21.17 23.32 -8.47
C LYS A 60 20.00 23.46 -7.49
N VAL A 61 18.85 23.97 -7.93
CA VAL A 61 17.67 24.14 -7.07
C VAL A 61 17.03 22.80 -6.65
N TYR A 62 17.29 21.73 -7.40
CA TYR A 62 16.84 20.37 -7.08
C TYR A 62 17.92 19.54 -6.37
N GLN A 63 19.12 20.10 -6.19
CA GLN A 63 20.22 19.47 -5.45
C GLN A 63 20.14 19.91 -3.98
N THR A 64 19.33 19.22 -3.20
CA THR A 64 19.09 19.51 -1.77
C THR A 64 19.60 18.37 -0.89
N THR A 65 20.02 18.69 0.33
CA THR A 65 20.29 17.66 1.36
C THR A 65 19.01 17.33 2.16
N PRO A 66 18.92 16.14 2.77
CA PRO A 66 17.81 15.80 3.67
C PRO A 66 17.61 16.83 4.79
N GLU A 67 18.69 17.44 5.29
CA GLU A 67 18.64 18.47 6.33
C GLU A 67 18.04 19.77 5.80
N GLU A 68 18.38 20.18 4.58
CA GLU A 68 17.81 21.36 3.91
C GLU A 68 16.31 21.16 3.63
N VAL A 69 15.90 19.97 3.18
CA VAL A 69 14.48 19.62 3.01
C VAL A 69 13.75 19.68 4.35
N CYS A 70 14.31 19.07 5.40
CA CYS A 70 13.72 19.13 6.74
C CYS A 70 13.59 20.57 7.24
N ALA A 71 14.62 21.39 7.08
CA ALA A 71 14.62 22.80 7.48
C ALA A 71 13.61 23.64 6.68
N PHE A 72 13.45 23.35 5.39
CA PHE A 72 12.45 23.97 4.54
C PHE A 72 11.03 23.60 4.98
N ASP A 73 10.77 22.31 5.21
CA ASP A 73 9.47 21.76 5.62
C ASP A 73 9.00 22.32 6.98
N LEU A 74 9.91 22.63 7.90
CA LEU A 74 9.60 23.28 9.19
C LEU A 74 8.93 24.65 9.03
N ASN A 75 9.07 25.32 7.87
CA ASN A 75 8.43 26.60 7.61
C ASN A 75 6.96 26.49 7.20
N PHE A 76 6.46 25.27 6.95
CA PHE A 76 5.07 25.05 6.59
C PHE A 76 4.25 24.71 7.84
N PRO A 77 3.07 25.31 8.03
CA PRO A 77 2.18 24.90 9.10
C PRO A 77 1.80 23.44 8.90
N HIS A 78 1.88 22.64 9.97
CA HIS A 78 1.47 21.25 9.94
C HIS A 78 0.00 21.15 9.48
N ARG A 79 -0.23 20.52 8.33
CA ARG A 79 -1.58 20.26 7.83
C ARG A 79 -2.02 18.87 8.24
N GLN A 80 -3.23 18.75 8.76
CA GLN A 80 -3.85 17.45 8.98
C GLN A 80 -4.00 16.75 7.63
N LYS A 81 -3.43 15.56 7.47
CA LYS A 81 -3.65 14.75 6.28
C LYS A 81 -5.14 14.37 6.23
N HIS A 82 -5.82 14.75 5.17
CA HIS A 82 -7.17 14.23 4.91
C HIS A 82 -7.03 12.77 4.48
N LEU A 83 -7.60 11.88 5.30
CA LEU A 83 -7.68 10.46 5.03
C LEU A 83 -8.96 10.17 4.24
N ASP A 84 -8.79 9.53 3.10
CA ASP A 84 -9.86 9.20 2.17
C ASP A 84 -9.69 7.76 1.69
N SER A 85 -10.79 7.02 1.52
CA SER A 85 -10.77 5.62 1.12
C SER A 85 -10.03 5.38 -0.20
N ARG A 86 -9.99 6.38 -1.11
CA ARG A 86 -9.20 6.29 -2.34
C ARG A 86 -7.70 6.10 -2.09
N GLN A 87 -7.19 6.48 -0.90
CA GLN A 87 -5.80 6.31 -0.49
C GLN A 87 -5.46 4.87 -0.07
N ILE A 88 -6.44 3.96 -0.02
CA ILE A 88 -6.21 2.51 0.17
C ILE A 88 -5.31 1.96 -0.94
N PHE A 89 -5.42 2.50 -2.15
CA PHE A 89 -4.58 2.10 -3.27
C PHE A 89 -3.27 2.86 -3.25
N TRP A 90 -2.17 2.18 -2.92
CA TRP A 90 -0.84 2.73 -3.15
C TRP A 90 -0.47 2.65 -4.62
N VAL A 91 0.18 3.71 -5.11
CA VAL A 91 0.92 3.65 -6.36
C VAL A 91 2.17 2.80 -6.12
N GLN A 92 2.24 1.63 -6.75
CA GLN A 92 3.43 0.80 -6.70
C GLN A 92 4.56 1.42 -7.56
N PRO A 93 5.83 1.23 -7.17
CA PRO A 93 6.96 1.60 -8.02
C PRO A 93 6.86 0.90 -9.37
N CYS A 94 7.09 1.64 -10.45
CA CYS A 94 7.21 1.13 -11.81
C CYS A 94 8.58 1.59 -12.36
N PRO A 95 9.41 0.69 -12.95
CA PRO A 95 9.11 -0.70 -13.31
C PRO A 95 9.00 -1.65 -12.11
N PRO A 96 8.41 -2.85 -12.28
CA PRO A 96 8.35 -3.87 -11.23
C PRO A 96 9.75 -4.25 -10.71
N PRO A 97 9.88 -4.74 -9.46
CA PRO A 97 11.16 -5.20 -8.92
C PRO A 97 11.79 -6.31 -9.78
N LYS A 98 13.12 -6.27 -9.93
CA LYS A 98 13.89 -7.31 -10.62
C LYS A 98 14.08 -8.58 -9.77
N ASP A 99 14.16 -8.43 -8.45
CA ASP A 99 14.27 -9.56 -7.53
C ASP A 99 12.98 -10.41 -7.57
N PRO A 100 13.06 -11.74 -7.81
CA PRO A 100 11.87 -12.58 -8.00
C PRO A 100 10.90 -12.57 -6.81
N LEU A 101 11.42 -12.56 -5.58
CA LEU A 101 10.61 -12.60 -4.36
C LEU A 101 9.88 -11.26 -4.16
N LEU A 102 10.60 -10.16 -4.40
CA LEU A 102 9.98 -8.83 -4.37
C LEU A 102 8.94 -8.67 -5.48
N LYS A 103 9.19 -9.24 -6.66
CA LYS A 103 8.25 -9.24 -7.78
C LYS A 103 6.99 -10.05 -7.46
N GLU A 104 7.12 -11.21 -6.83
CA GLU A 104 5.97 -12.03 -6.40
C GLU A 104 5.06 -11.26 -5.42
N SER A 105 5.66 -10.62 -4.41
CA SER A 105 4.94 -9.74 -3.48
C SER A 105 4.22 -8.59 -4.19
N TRP A 106 4.92 -7.94 -5.13
CA TRP A 106 4.41 -6.84 -5.95
C TRP A 106 3.23 -7.29 -6.84
N ASP A 107 3.34 -8.43 -7.50
CA ASP A 107 2.29 -9.01 -8.35
C ASP A 107 1.05 -9.35 -7.54
N LEU A 108 1.22 -9.98 -6.36
CA LEU A 108 0.11 -10.32 -5.47
C LEU A 108 -0.60 -9.07 -4.97
N ARG A 109 0.14 -8.03 -4.59
CA ARG A 109 -0.44 -6.74 -4.18
C ARG A 109 -1.26 -6.09 -5.30
N ASN A 110 -0.79 -6.15 -6.53
CA ASN A 110 -1.53 -5.63 -7.68
C ASN A 110 -2.79 -6.45 -7.97
N ARG A 111 -2.77 -7.76 -7.73
CA ARG A 111 -3.97 -8.61 -7.79
C ARG A 111 -4.95 -8.26 -6.68
N ALA A 112 -4.48 -8.07 -5.44
CA ALA A 112 -5.31 -7.61 -4.32
C ALA A 112 -5.98 -6.25 -4.61
N SER A 113 -5.23 -5.34 -5.23
CA SER A 113 -5.76 -4.02 -5.66
C SER A 113 -6.85 -4.16 -6.73
N ARG A 114 -6.71 -5.11 -7.66
CA ARG A 114 -7.74 -5.40 -8.68
C ARG A 114 -8.96 -6.06 -8.05
N PHE A 115 -8.75 -7.02 -7.16
CA PHE A 115 -9.81 -7.67 -6.40
C PHE A 115 -10.66 -6.63 -5.63
N LEU A 116 -10.03 -5.75 -4.86
CA LEU A 116 -10.75 -4.70 -4.12
C LEU A 116 -11.56 -3.76 -5.01
N LYS A 117 -11.04 -3.42 -6.20
CA LYS A 117 -11.77 -2.58 -7.18
C LYS A 117 -12.94 -3.31 -7.84
N GLY A 118 -12.89 -4.64 -7.92
CA GLY A 118 -13.89 -5.46 -8.59
C GLY A 118 -14.88 -6.16 -7.66
N SER A 119 -14.65 -6.13 -6.34
CA SER A 119 -15.44 -6.86 -5.36
C SER A 119 -16.70 -6.13 -4.89
N GLY A 120 -16.77 -4.80 -5.07
CA GLY A 120 -17.86 -3.98 -4.54
C GLY A 120 -17.74 -3.69 -3.03
N ILE A 121 -16.66 -4.15 -2.38
CA ILE A 121 -16.45 -3.98 -0.93
C ILE A 121 -16.39 -2.49 -0.57
N LEU A 122 -15.62 -1.71 -1.32
CA LEU A 122 -15.44 -0.29 -1.00
C LEU A 122 -16.76 0.47 -1.15
N GLU A 123 -17.45 0.25 -2.27
CA GLU A 123 -18.72 0.89 -2.59
C GLU A 123 -19.82 0.55 -1.59
N ALA A 124 -19.90 -0.72 -1.16
CA ALA A 124 -20.90 -1.17 -0.20
C ALA A 124 -20.75 -0.47 1.15
N TRP A 125 -19.52 -0.42 1.68
CA TRP A 125 -19.25 0.18 2.98
C TRP A 125 -19.26 1.71 2.95
N GLU A 126 -18.77 2.34 1.88
CA GLU A 126 -18.90 3.79 1.69
C GLU A 126 -20.36 4.21 1.53
N GLY A 127 -21.20 3.38 0.91
CA GLY A 127 -22.63 3.63 0.72
C GLY A 127 -23.40 3.85 2.03
N ILE A 128 -22.92 3.26 3.13
CA ILE A 128 -23.50 3.46 4.47
C ILE A 128 -22.73 4.51 5.31
N GLY A 129 -21.79 5.24 4.70
CA GLY A 129 -20.98 6.27 5.36
C GLY A 129 -19.71 5.75 6.05
N GLY A 130 -19.33 4.49 5.80
CA GLY A 130 -18.10 3.91 6.32
C GLY A 130 -16.86 4.55 5.72
N LYS A 131 -15.88 4.91 6.56
CA LYS A 131 -14.56 5.39 6.12
C LYS A 131 -13.59 4.23 6.16
N ILE A 132 -13.10 3.82 5.00
CA ILE A 132 -12.32 2.59 4.86
C ILE A 132 -10.83 2.93 4.89
N ARG A 133 -10.06 2.14 5.64
CA ARG A 133 -8.60 2.18 5.69
C ARG A 133 -8.07 0.78 5.50
N SER A 134 -6.89 0.65 4.88
CA SER A 134 -6.22 -0.64 4.79
C SER A 134 -5.11 -0.73 5.82
N VAL A 135 -4.94 -1.92 6.38
CA VAL A 135 -3.86 -2.24 7.32
C VAL A 135 -3.16 -3.53 6.87
N GLY A 136 -2.28 -4.06 7.71
CA GLY A 136 -1.69 -5.38 7.50
C GLY A 136 -0.80 -5.50 6.26
N SER A 137 -0.76 -6.71 5.70
CA SER A 137 0.21 -7.12 4.68
C SER A 137 0.05 -6.34 3.38
N TYR A 138 -1.20 -6.08 2.99
CA TYR A 138 -1.56 -5.24 1.86
C TYR A 138 -1.01 -3.82 2.08
N ARG A 139 -1.40 -3.13 3.17
CA ARG A 139 -0.99 -1.74 3.44
C ARG A 139 0.53 -1.56 3.48
N ASN A 140 1.25 -2.53 4.06
CA ASN A 140 2.70 -2.46 4.29
C ASN A 140 3.53 -2.90 3.06
N ASN A 141 2.88 -3.34 1.98
CA ASN A 141 3.54 -3.92 0.80
C ASN A 141 4.41 -5.14 1.18
N LEU A 142 3.82 -6.03 1.98
CA LEU A 142 4.43 -7.24 2.53
C LEU A 142 3.55 -8.49 2.31
N MET A 143 2.78 -8.51 1.22
CA MET A 143 1.96 -9.67 0.81
C MET A 143 2.87 -10.77 0.25
N MET A 144 2.49 -12.05 0.41
CA MET A 144 3.30 -13.16 -0.11
C MET A 144 2.45 -14.34 -0.61
N ARG A 145 2.02 -15.26 0.25
CA ARG A 145 1.21 -16.43 -0.14
C ARG A 145 -0.27 -16.26 0.19
N ASN A 146 -0.56 -15.59 1.28
CA ASN A 146 -1.94 -15.39 1.73
C ASN A 146 -2.61 -14.32 0.87
N LYS A 147 -3.84 -14.62 0.43
CA LYS A 147 -4.73 -13.70 -0.28
C LYS A 147 -5.66 -13.01 0.71
N ASP A 148 -5.07 -12.51 1.79
CA ASP A 148 -5.71 -11.82 2.90
C ASP A 148 -5.61 -10.31 2.71
N ILE A 149 -6.72 -9.61 2.96
CA ILE A 149 -6.77 -8.15 2.90
C ILE A 149 -7.46 -7.65 4.16
N ASP A 150 -6.70 -6.95 5.00
CA ASP A 150 -7.18 -6.36 6.23
C ASP A 150 -7.70 -4.93 5.99
N LEU A 151 -8.97 -4.71 6.28
CA LEU A 151 -9.67 -3.43 6.12
C LEU A 151 -10.28 -2.99 7.46
N HIS A 152 -10.03 -1.74 7.84
CA HIS A 152 -10.73 -1.09 8.94
C HIS A 152 -11.78 -0.14 8.41
N ILE A 153 -12.96 -0.19 9.00
CA ILE A 153 -14.14 0.55 8.53
C ILE A 153 -14.69 1.37 9.67
N TYR A 154 -14.43 2.67 9.64
CA TYR A 154 -14.85 3.57 10.69
C TYR A 154 -16.28 4.06 10.46
N THR A 155 -17.12 3.88 11.47
CA THR A 155 -18.52 4.33 11.47
C THR A 155 -18.83 5.04 12.77
N GLU A 156 -19.74 6.02 12.75
CA GLU A 156 -20.13 6.78 13.95
C GLU A 156 -20.88 5.92 14.97
N THR A 157 -21.50 4.82 14.52
CA THR A 157 -22.24 3.87 15.35
C THR A 157 -22.04 2.45 14.85
N LEU A 158 -22.02 1.48 15.76
CA LEU A 158 -22.03 0.04 15.43
C LEU A 158 -23.47 -0.46 15.23
N ASP A 159 -24.18 0.13 14.26
CA ASP A 159 -25.52 -0.31 13.89
C ASP A 159 -25.44 -1.53 12.96
N VAL A 160 -25.74 -2.70 13.52
CA VAL A 160 -25.72 -3.98 12.78
C VAL A 160 -26.70 -3.96 11.61
N SER A 161 -27.87 -3.31 11.75
CA SER A 161 -28.85 -3.25 10.66
C SER A 161 -28.30 -2.47 9.47
N ARG A 162 -27.63 -1.35 9.71
CA ARG A 162 -26.98 -0.57 8.65
C ARG A 162 -25.77 -1.29 8.07
N ALA A 163 -24.96 -1.93 8.90
CA ALA A 163 -23.85 -2.75 8.42
C ALA A 163 -24.33 -3.91 7.53
N MET A 164 -25.49 -4.50 7.86
CA MET A 164 -26.13 -5.53 7.02
C MET A 164 -26.56 -5.01 5.65
N GLU A 165 -26.83 -3.71 5.46
CA GLU A 165 -27.11 -3.17 4.12
C GLU A 165 -25.89 -3.28 3.20
N ALA A 166 -24.71 -2.90 3.70
CA ALA A 166 -23.44 -3.05 2.99
C ALA A 166 -23.13 -4.53 2.72
N VAL A 167 -23.23 -5.36 3.76
CA VAL A 167 -22.94 -6.79 3.68
C VAL A 167 -23.90 -7.52 2.74
N ASN A 168 -25.19 -7.15 2.73
CA ASN A 168 -26.18 -7.73 1.82
C ASN A 168 -25.80 -7.48 0.36
N ALA A 169 -25.29 -6.29 0.02
CA ALA A 169 -24.79 -6.01 -1.32
C ALA A 169 -23.66 -7.00 -1.71
N LEU A 170 -22.76 -7.33 -0.78
CA LEU A 170 -21.67 -8.29 -1.00
C LEU A 170 -22.18 -9.74 -1.09
N LEU A 171 -23.14 -10.13 -0.26
CA LEU A 171 -23.71 -11.49 -0.26
C LEU A 171 -24.51 -11.81 -1.53
N THR A 172 -25.08 -10.80 -2.19
CA THR A 172 -25.81 -11.01 -3.46
C THR A 172 -24.89 -11.30 -4.65
N SER A 173 -23.58 -11.05 -4.51
CA SER A 173 -22.61 -11.40 -5.54
C SER A 173 -22.48 -12.91 -5.69
N PRO A 174 -22.57 -13.47 -6.91
CA PRO A 174 -22.38 -14.91 -7.14
C PRO A 174 -20.93 -15.37 -6.88
N LYS A 175 -19.99 -14.43 -6.66
CA LYS A 175 -18.60 -14.72 -6.31
C LYS A 175 -18.38 -14.92 -4.82
N THR A 176 -19.33 -14.51 -3.97
CA THR A 176 -19.24 -14.70 -2.53
C THR A 176 -19.40 -16.18 -2.20
N ARG A 177 -18.53 -16.68 -1.31
CA ARG A 177 -18.48 -18.10 -0.90
C ARG A 177 -18.81 -18.27 0.57
N ARG A 178 -18.27 -17.40 1.42
CA ARG A 178 -18.46 -17.45 2.86
C ARG A 178 -18.40 -16.05 3.44
N LEU A 179 -19.19 -15.83 4.47
CA LEU A 179 -19.09 -14.66 5.34
C LEU A 179 -19.17 -15.14 6.79
N THR A 180 -18.25 -14.68 7.63
CA THR A 180 -18.30 -14.87 9.08
C THR A 180 -18.51 -13.53 9.76
N TYR A 181 -19.41 -13.48 10.74
CA TYR A 181 -19.69 -12.30 11.53
C TYR A 181 -19.34 -12.55 12.99
N ILE A 182 -18.63 -11.60 13.61
CA ILE A 182 -18.30 -11.61 15.04
C ILE A 182 -18.75 -10.28 15.65
N ASN A 183 -19.50 -10.36 16.75
CA ASN A 183 -19.99 -9.19 17.46
C ASN A 183 -19.08 -8.85 18.65
N GLY A 184 -18.14 -7.92 18.43
CA GLY A 184 -17.27 -7.34 19.45
C GLY A 184 -17.77 -5.99 19.99
N ALA A 185 -19.02 -5.60 19.75
CA ALA A 185 -19.47 -4.23 20.06
C ALA A 185 -19.40 -3.89 21.56
N ASN A 186 -19.55 -4.91 22.42
CA ASN A 186 -19.53 -4.81 23.87
C ASN A 186 -18.20 -5.29 24.49
N THR A 187 -17.13 -5.42 23.71
CA THR A 187 -15.76 -5.65 24.20
C THR A 187 -14.98 -4.34 24.23
N ASP A 188 -13.78 -4.37 24.80
CA ASP A 188 -12.85 -3.22 24.81
C ASP A 188 -12.39 -2.77 23.40
N GLU A 189 -12.71 -3.55 22.36
CA GLU A 189 -12.39 -3.25 20.96
C GLU A 189 -13.46 -2.37 20.30
N HIS A 190 -14.71 -2.39 20.80
CA HIS A 190 -15.85 -1.67 20.21
C HIS A 190 -15.92 -1.82 18.68
N CYS A 191 -16.01 -3.07 18.22
CA CYS A 191 -15.98 -3.39 16.80
C CYS A 191 -16.99 -4.47 16.38
N LEU A 192 -17.26 -4.55 15.09
CA LEU A 192 -17.95 -5.67 14.44
C LEU A 192 -17.02 -6.24 13.37
N GLU A 193 -16.78 -7.55 13.38
CA GLU A 193 -15.88 -8.17 12.42
C GLU A 193 -16.66 -8.93 11.34
N TRP A 194 -16.21 -8.77 10.11
CA TRP A 194 -16.81 -9.34 8.92
C TRP A 194 -15.72 -9.98 8.07
N HIS A 195 -15.61 -11.31 8.11
CA HIS A 195 -14.63 -12.06 7.33
C HIS A 195 -15.29 -12.60 6.08
N LEU A 196 -14.99 -11.99 4.93
CA LEU A 196 -15.58 -12.32 3.64
C LEU A 196 -14.63 -13.19 2.83
N GLU A 197 -15.14 -14.28 2.27
CA GLU A 197 -14.46 -15.06 1.24
C GLU A 197 -15.19 -14.92 -0.08
N MET A 198 -14.47 -14.46 -1.09
CA MET A 198 -15.02 -14.13 -2.39
C MET A 198 -14.01 -14.50 -3.49
N GLU A 199 -14.51 -15.06 -4.58
CA GLU A 199 -13.69 -15.31 -5.78
C GLU A 199 -13.45 -14.02 -6.57
N ASP A 200 -12.26 -13.90 -7.17
CA ASP A 200 -12.00 -12.88 -8.19
C ASP A 200 -12.51 -13.30 -9.58
N ASP A 201 -12.28 -12.45 -10.59
CA ASP A 201 -12.66 -12.72 -11.99
C ASP A 201 -11.98 -13.97 -12.60
N HIS A 202 -10.93 -14.49 -11.95
CA HIS A 202 -10.19 -15.66 -12.38
C HIS A 202 -10.56 -16.92 -11.57
N GLY A 203 -11.56 -16.83 -10.68
CA GLY A 203 -12.01 -17.94 -9.83
C GLY A 203 -11.06 -18.22 -8.66
N GLU A 204 -10.13 -17.32 -8.35
CA GLU A 204 -9.26 -17.47 -7.19
C GLU A 204 -9.92 -16.91 -5.94
N LEU A 205 -9.90 -17.67 -4.84
CA LEU A 205 -10.49 -17.25 -3.58
C LEU A 205 -9.61 -16.22 -2.86
N TRP A 206 -10.24 -15.12 -2.43
CA TRP A 206 -9.67 -14.07 -1.60
C TRP A 206 -10.43 -13.97 -0.28
N THR A 207 -9.71 -13.58 0.77
CA THR A 207 -10.29 -13.25 2.06
C THR A 207 -10.13 -11.76 2.32
N ALA A 208 -11.23 -11.09 2.66
CA ALA A 208 -11.23 -9.71 3.14
C ALA A 208 -11.71 -9.69 4.59
N ASP A 209 -10.80 -9.36 5.49
CA ASP A 209 -11.08 -9.18 6.92
C ASP A 209 -11.46 -7.72 7.14
N MET A 210 -12.75 -7.47 7.33
CA MET A 210 -13.32 -6.13 7.46
C MET A 210 -13.72 -5.91 8.92
N ILE A 211 -12.94 -5.12 9.65
CA ILE A 211 -13.20 -4.78 11.04
C ILE A 211 -13.87 -3.41 11.07
N GLN A 212 -15.17 -3.38 11.34
CA GLN A 212 -15.92 -2.15 11.56
C GLN A 212 -15.65 -1.64 12.97
N ILE A 213 -15.09 -0.44 13.09
CA ILE A 213 -14.67 0.14 14.37
C ILE A 213 -15.52 1.38 14.66
N LEU A 214 -15.93 1.53 15.92
CA LEU A 214 -16.59 2.75 16.38
C LEU A 214 -15.62 3.93 16.29
N ALA A 215 -15.96 4.96 15.50
CA ALA A 215 -15.15 6.16 15.37
C ALA A 215 -14.96 6.87 16.73
N GLY A 216 -13.74 7.34 17.00
CA GLY A 216 -13.37 7.93 18.29
C GLY A 216 -13.17 6.93 19.44
N SER A 217 -13.30 5.62 19.20
CA SER A 217 -12.93 4.59 20.18
C SER A 217 -11.42 4.44 20.31
N ARG A 218 -10.97 3.63 21.28
CA ARG A 218 -9.55 3.40 21.59
C ARG A 218 -8.71 2.95 20.39
N LEU A 219 -9.31 2.25 19.43
CA LEU A 219 -8.63 1.69 18.25
C LEU A 219 -8.67 2.62 17.02
N ASP A 220 -9.28 3.80 17.12
CA ASP A 220 -9.30 4.76 16.01
C ASP A 220 -7.90 5.27 15.69
N GLY A 221 -7.42 4.97 14.47
CA GLY A 221 -6.09 5.34 14.00
C GLY A 221 -4.95 4.47 14.54
N PHE A 222 -5.18 3.64 15.57
CA PHE A 222 -4.11 2.89 16.23
C PHE A 222 -3.34 1.99 15.26
N PHE A 223 -4.06 1.22 14.43
CA PHE A 223 -3.44 0.24 13.54
C PHE A 223 -2.88 0.89 12.28
N GLU A 224 -3.46 1.99 11.85
CA GLU A 224 -2.94 2.80 10.74
C GLU A 224 -1.64 3.47 11.11
N ASP A 225 -1.54 4.03 12.32
CA ASP A 225 -0.30 4.57 12.86
C ASP A 225 0.77 3.48 12.96
N THR A 226 0.41 2.28 13.42
CA THR A 226 1.33 1.13 13.46
C THR A 226 1.78 0.73 12.05
N ALA A 227 0.86 0.69 11.08
CA ALA A 227 1.19 0.41 9.68
C ALA A 227 2.14 1.48 9.09
N GLU A 228 1.89 2.76 9.38
CA GLU A 228 2.78 3.86 8.99
C GLU A 228 4.17 3.74 9.64
N ALA A 229 4.24 3.40 10.93
CA ALA A 229 5.50 3.18 11.64
C ALA A 229 6.29 2.03 11.01
N ILE A 230 5.63 0.91 10.71
CA ILE A 230 6.24 -0.22 9.99
C ILE A 230 6.78 0.24 8.64
N ILE A 231 5.98 0.95 7.84
CA ILE A 231 6.42 1.42 6.52
C ILE A 231 7.66 2.32 6.62
N ARG A 232 7.74 3.18 7.64
CA ARG A 232 8.91 4.04 7.88
C ARG A 232 10.13 3.27 8.34
N ALA A 233 9.94 2.19 9.10
CA ALA A 233 11.03 1.34 9.60
C ALA A 233 11.56 0.35 8.56
N LEU A 234 10.82 0.08 7.48
CA LEU A 234 11.23 -0.87 6.43
C LEU A 234 12.40 -0.32 5.60
N THR A 235 13.47 -1.10 5.54
CA THR A 235 14.55 -0.97 4.55
C THR A 235 14.34 -2.00 3.43
N PRO A 236 15.01 -1.87 2.27
CA PRO A 236 14.98 -2.91 1.24
C PRO A 236 15.36 -4.29 1.77
N GLU A 237 16.35 -4.37 2.65
CA GLU A 237 16.86 -5.61 3.26
C GLU A 237 15.86 -6.20 4.25
N SER A 238 15.29 -5.39 5.16
CA SER A 238 14.31 -5.90 6.13
C SER A 238 13.00 -6.28 5.44
N ARG A 239 12.59 -5.56 4.39
CA ARG A 239 11.46 -5.96 3.53
C ARG A 239 11.70 -7.32 2.90
N LYS A 240 12.86 -7.51 2.24
CA LYS A 240 13.20 -8.79 1.62
C LYS A 240 13.22 -9.91 2.67
N ARG A 241 13.81 -9.66 3.84
CA ARG A 241 13.86 -10.64 4.94
C ARG A 241 12.48 -11.08 5.41
N ILE A 242 11.58 -10.13 5.64
CA ILE A 242 10.21 -10.45 6.06
C ILE A 242 9.51 -11.32 5.01
N LEU A 243 9.71 -11.01 3.72
CA LEU A 243 9.13 -11.77 2.62
C LEU A 243 9.73 -13.18 2.51
N GLU A 244 11.03 -13.35 2.76
CA GLU A 244 11.69 -14.65 2.82
C GLU A 244 11.09 -15.51 3.93
N LEU A 245 10.96 -14.96 5.15
CA LEU A 245 10.35 -15.68 6.27
C LEU A 245 8.90 -16.07 6.00
N LYS A 246 8.11 -15.17 5.39
CA LYS A 246 6.73 -15.47 4.96
C LYS A 246 6.67 -16.56 3.89
N ALA A 247 7.62 -16.59 2.96
CA ALA A 247 7.72 -17.62 1.93
C ALA A 247 8.20 -18.97 2.50
N SER A 248 9.02 -18.97 3.55
CA SER A 248 9.45 -20.19 4.24
C SER A 248 8.39 -20.77 5.16
N ALA A 249 7.37 -20.00 5.54
CA ALA A 249 6.33 -20.44 6.44
C ALA A 249 5.51 -21.63 5.88
N PRO A 250 5.34 -22.72 6.67
CA PRO A 250 4.43 -23.81 6.32
C PRO A 250 2.98 -23.32 6.20
N ALA A 251 2.25 -23.84 5.20
CA ALA A 251 0.88 -23.39 4.90
C ALA A 251 -0.16 -23.78 5.98
N ASP A 252 0.13 -24.81 6.76
CA ASP A 252 -0.71 -25.31 7.86
C ASP A 252 -0.51 -24.53 9.17
N LEU A 253 0.57 -23.75 9.27
CA LEU A 253 0.89 -22.99 10.47
C LEU A 253 0.33 -21.57 10.38
N LYS A 254 -0.73 -21.29 11.15
CA LYS A 254 -1.26 -19.93 11.26
C LYS A 254 -0.27 -19.02 12.00
N ILE A 255 0.23 -18.01 11.30
CA ILE A 255 1.16 -16.99 11.84
C ILE A 255 0.62 -15.62 11.42
N CYS A 256 0.45 -14.73 12.39
CA CYS A 256 0.02 -13.37 12.17
C CYS A 256 1.15 -12.55 11.53
N GLY A 257 0.81 -11.65 10.59
CA GLY A 257 1.79 -10.83 9.89
C GLY A 257 2.69 -10.02 10.82
N VAL A 258 2.12 -9.51 11.93
CA VAL A 258 2.84 -8.72 12.94
C VAL A 258 3.99 -9.49 13.59
N GLU A 259 3.89 -10.81 13.71
CA GLU A 259 4.95 -11.65 14.28
C GLU A 259 6.21 -11.56 13.42
N PHE A 260 6.08 -11.63 12.09
CA PHE A 260 7.22 -11.46 11.18
C PHE A 260 7.82 -10.06 11.24
N TYR A 261 6.97 -9.03 11.34
CA TYR A 261 7.41 -7.64 11.33
C TYR A 261 8.22 -7.33 12.60
N CYS A 262 7.68 -7.72 13.76
CA CYS A 262 8.34 -7.53 15.04
C CYS A 262 9.65 -8.35 15.13
N ALA A 263 9.63 -9.61 14.69
CA ALA A 263 10.80 -10.47 14.68
C ALA A 263 11.97 -9.86 13.88
N VAL A 264 11.70 -9.31 12.69
CA VAL A 264 12.77 -8.74 11.85
C VAL A 264 13.16 -7.33 12.30
N LEU A 265 12.20 -6.45 12.55
CA LEU A 265 12.47 -5.03 12.82
C LEU A 265 13.00 -4.79 14.24
N SER A 266 12.46 -5.50 15.24
CA SER A 266 12.87 -5.36 16.65
C SER A 266 13.71 -6.53 17.14
N GLY A 267 13.40 -7.75 16.70
CA GLY A 267 14.13 -8.96 17.09
C GLY A 267 15.39 -9.24 16.28
N HIS A 268 15.63 -8.48 15.19
CA HIS A 268 16.72 -8.69 14.24
C HIS A 268 16.84 -10.12 13.69
N VAL A 269 15.71 -10.83 13.64
CA VAL A 269 15.63 -12.21 13.16
C VAL A 269 15.94 -12.28 11.68
N THR A 270 16.77 -13.25 11.31
CA THR A 270 17.24 -13.44 9.95
C THR A 270 16.82 -14.79 9.36
N THR A 271 16.72 -15.85 10.16
CA THR A 271 16.41 -17.19 9.64
C THR A 271 15.06 -17.72 10.13
N TRP A 272 14.56 -18.75 9.46
CA TRP A 272 13.33 -19.44 9.88
C TRP A 272 13.51 -20.11 11.25
N GLU A 273 14.67 -20.71 11.52
CA GLU A 273 14.97 -21.30 12.82
C GLU A 273 14.99 -20.24 13.93
N GLU A 274 15.64 -19.10 13.68
CA GLU A 274 15.63 -17.95 14.61
C GLU A 274 14.22 -17.43 14.85
N PHE A 275 13.40 -17.36 13.80
CA PHE A 275 12.00 -16.93 13.91
C PHE A 275 11.21 -17.85 14.85
N LEU A 276 11.34 -19.17 14.71
CA LEU A 276 10.66 -20.12 15.59
C LEU A 276 11.14 -20.01 17.04
N GLN A 277 12.42 -19.74 17.27
CA GLN A 277 12.95 -19.51 18.61
C GLN A 277 12.44 -18.20 19.20
N TRP A 278 12.46 -17.12 18.41
CA TRP A 278 11.96 -15.81 18.81
C TRP A 278 10.48 -15.89 19.18
N ARG A 279 9.66 -16.58 18.37
CA ARG A 279 8.22 -16.74 18.59
C ARG A 279 7.88 -17.44 19.91
N ARG A 280 8.71 -18.40 20.37
CA ARG A 280 8.50 -19.07 21.67
C ARG A 280 8.60 -18.13 22.86
N ASN A 281 9.38 -17.05 22.73
CA ASN A 281 9.59 -16.06 23.77
C ASN A 281 8.70 -14.81 23.61
N ASN A 282 7.99 -14.69 22.48
CA ASN A 282 7.18 -13.52 22.10
C ASN A 282 5.80 -13.98 21.61
N PRO A 283 4.88 -14.34 22.53
CA PRO A 283 3.55 -14.81 22.15
C PRO A 283 2.74 -13.71 21.45
N PRO A 284 1.84 -14.03 20.49
CA PRO A 284 1.13 -13.04 19.69
C PRO A 284 0.37 -11.98 20.49
N GLU A 285 -0.19 -12.35 21.64
CA GLU A 285 -0.93 -11.46 22.54
C GLU A 285 -0.06 -10.31 23.08
N SER A 286 1.25 -10.57 23.25
CA SER A 286 2.22 -9.56 23.69
C SER A 286 2.56 -8.53 22.60
N LEU A 287 2.19 -8.81 21.35
CA LEU A 287 2.55 -7.99 20.18
C LEU A 287 1.41 -7.07 19.73
N ILE A 288 0.23 -7.16 20.34
CA ILE A 288 -0.96 -6.35 19.97
C ILE A 288 -0.67 -4.84 20.05
N SER A 289 0.15 -4.44 21.02
CA SER A 289 0.55 -3.04 21.24
C SER A 289 1.90 -2.67 20.61
N TRP A 290 2.56 -3.60 19.91
CA TRP A 290 3.89 -3.37 19.37
C TRP A 290 3.88 -2.31 18.26
N ARG A 291 4.88 -1.44 18.29
CA ARG A 291 5.23 -0.47 17.25
C ARG A 291 6.76 -0.42 17.13
N PRO A 292 7.32 -0.40 15.91
CA PRO A 292 8.75 -0.26 15.68
C PRO A 292 9.25 1.15 16.01
#